data_AF-A0A7S1JX64-F1
#
_entry.id   AF-A0A7S1JX64-F1
#
_cell.length_a   1.000
_cell.length_b   1.000
_cell.length_c   1.000
_cell.angle_alpha   90.00
_cell.angle_beta   90.00
_cell.angle_gamma   90.00
#
_symmetry.space_group_name_H-M   'P 1'
#
loop_
_entity.id
_entity.type
_entity.pdbx_description
1 polymer ?
#
loop_
_entity_poly.entity_id
_entity_poly.type
_entity_poly.pdbx_seq_one_letter_code
_entity_poly.pdbx_strand_id
1 'polypeptide(L)'
;GQKARSGGSIRPGFEGGQIPLYRRLPKFVGRPLGTGHRYNRFEYELIPLNELNVAPDGADVDWAALEYYGAKLGKHRRLHPVKVVGPSISIYRNRGSTQLTTKDLTVKAHSYSKSAARAIIANGGKCLLLQPRTMDKVVGEYDPDSEDPSKNSIPRRYVYRGRLPRALQKKAVAARKRQMQEAVAVAA
;
A
#
# COMPACT_ATOMS: atom_id res chain seq x y z
N GLY A 1 21.95 -23.49 46.59
CA GLY A 1 22.02 -22.03 46.31
C GLY A 1 20.63 -21.42 46.23
N GLN A 2 20.49 -20.09 46.16
CA GLN A 2 19.19 -19.40 46.13
C GLN A 2 18.24 -19.94 45.04
N LYS A 3 18.78 -20.32 43.87
CA LYS A 3 18.02 -20.91 42.74
C LYS A 3 17.49 -22.33 42.96
N ALA A 4 17.91 -23.02 44.02
CA ALA A 4 17.51 -24.40 44.31
C ALA A 4 16.47 -24.50 45.43
N ARG A 5 16.06 -23.37 46.02
CA ARG A 5 15.03 -23.32 47.07
C ARG A 5 13.64 -23.19 46.42
N SER A 6 12.65 -23.89 46.95
CA SER A 6 11.26 -23.69 46.58
C SER A 6 10.79 -22.28 46.99
N GLY A 7 10.12 -21.57 46.08
CA GLY A 7 9.66 -20.20 46.29
C GLY A 7 9.92 -19.28 45.08
N GLY A 8 9.84 -17.97 45.30
CA GLY A 8 10.06 -16.95 44.27
C GLY A 8 11.49 -16.97 43.71
N SER A 9 11.61 -17.01 42.39
CA SER A 9 12.90 -16.94 41.70
C SER A 9 13.39 -15.50 41.55
N ILE A 10 14.66 -15.35 41.17
CA ILE A 10 15.27 -14.07 40.84
C ILE A 10 14.49 -13.45 39.67
N ARG A 11 14.02 -12.21 39.85
CA ARG A 11 13.25 -11.51 38.81
C ARG A 11 14.08 -11.41 37.52
N PRO A 12 13.49 -11.71 36.34
CA PRO A 12 14.15 -11.46 35.06
C PRO A 12 14.60 -9.99 34.95
N GLY A 13 15.90 -9.78 34.66
CA GLY A 13 16.53 -8.46 34.64
C GLY A 13 17.10 -7.97 35.98
N PHE A 14 17.20 -8.82 37.00
CA PHE A 14 17.95 -8.51 38.22
C PHE A 14 19.41 -8.98 38.11
N GLU A 15 20.35 -8.04 38.29
CA GLU A 15 21.80 -8.26 38.14
C GLU A 15 22.52 -8.25 39.50
N GLY A 16 21.95 -8.88 40.53
CA GLY A 16 22.64 -9.11 41.80
C GLY A 16 22.88 -7.87 42.67
N GLY A 17 22.11 -6.79 42.49
CA GLY A 17 22.27 -5.52 43.21
C GLY A 17 22.90 -4.40 42.38
N GLN A 18 23.47 -4.74 41.21
CA GLN A 18 23.86 -3.75 40.23
C GLN A 18 22.61 -3.08 39.62
N ILE A 19 22.69 -1.80 39.24
CA ILE A 19 21.60 -1.11 38.52
C ILE A 19 21.30 -1.91 37.23
N PRO A 20 20.10 -2.43 37.01
CA PRO A 20 19.83 -3.25 35.82
C PRO A 20 20.09 -2.53 34.50
N LEU A 21 20.50 -3.27 33.47
CA LEU A 21 20.80 -2.72 32.14
C LEU A 21 19.67 -1.83 31.57
N TYR A 22 18.41 -2.22 31.72
CA TYR A 22 17.25 -1.45 31.24
C TYR A 22 17.07 -0.09 31.92
N ARG A 23 17.74 0.16 33.05
CA ARG A 23 17.78 1.47 33.73
C ARG A 23 19.02 2.28 33.37
N ARG A 24 20.12 1.63 32.96
CA ARG A 24 21.35 2.31 32.53
C ARG A 24 21.22 2.88 31.12
N LEU A 25 20.49 2.18 30.25
CA LEU A 25 20.29 2.63 28.87
C LEU A 25 19.30 3.80 28.82
N PRO A 26 19.57 4.82 27.97
CA PRO A 26 18.61 5.89 27.75
C PRO A 26 17.33 5.34 27.12
N LYS A 27 16.20 5.98 27.41
CA LYS A 27 14.93 5.65 26.74
C LYS A 27 15.07 5.99 25.25
N PHE A 28 14.60 5.10 24.37
CA PHE A 28 14.58 5.37 22.94
C PHE A 28 13.74 6.63 22.65
N VAL A 29 14.39 7.72 22.24
CA VAL A 29 13.71 8.93 21.75
C VAL A 29 13.17 8.68 20.34
N GLY A 30 11.92 9.08 20.08
CA GLY A 30 11.27 8.93 18.76
C GLY A 30 10.72 7.53 18.44
N ARG A 31 10.97 6.53 19.28
CA ARG A 31 10.19 5.28 19.28
C ARG A 31 9.12 5.40 20.37
N PRO A 32 7.84 5.35 20.02
CA PRO A 32 6.79 5.43 21.01
C PRO A 32 6.91 4.31 22.04
N LEU A 33 6.98 4.69 23.31
CA LEU A 33 7.08 3.78 24.45
C LEU A 33 5.70 3.19 24.76
N GLY A 34 5.21 2.27 23.92
CA GLY A 34 3.99 1.51 24.18
C GLY A 34 3.33 0.88 22.94
N THR A 35 2.54 -0.18 23.17
CA THR A 35 1.62 -0.78 22.20
C THR A 35 0.49 0.20 21.87
N GLY A 36 0.73 1.23 21.06
CA GLY A 36 -0.31 2.25 20.86
C GLY A 36 -0.08 3.26 19.74
N HIS A 37 1.15 3.49 19.30
CA HIS A 37 1.42 4.52 18.29
C HIS A 37 1.40 3.94 16.85
N ARG A 38 0.30 3.24 16.53
CA ARG A 38 -0.01 2.65 15.22
C ARG A 38 -1.08 3.44 14.45
N TYR A 39 -1.34 4.70 14.80
CA TYR A 39 -2.60 5.38 14.45
C TYR A 39 -2.88 5.64 12.96
N ASN A 40 -1.98 5.29 12.04
CA ASN A 40 -2.25 5.37 10.60
C ASN A 40 -1.49 4.32 9.76
N ARG A 41 -1.00 3.24 10.38
CA ARG A 41 -0.52 2.10 9.60
C ARG A 41 -1.71 1.20 9.31
N PHE A 42 -2.27 1.31 8.10
CA PHE A 42 -3.10 0.23 7.58
C PHE A 42 -2.24 -1.04 7.55
N GLU A 43 -2.68 -2.07 8.25
CA GLU A 43 -2.09 -3.40 8.17
C GLU A 43 -2.49 -3.97 6.81
N TYR A 44 -1.67 -3.71 5.79
CA TYR A 44 -1.85 -4.33 4.49
C TYR A 44 -1.40 -5.78 4.54
N GLU A 45 -2.16 -6.65 3.88
CA GLU A 45 -1.69 -7.97 3.49
C GLU A 45 -0.83 -7.82 2.24
N LEU A 46 0.37 -8.39 2.27
CA LEU A 46 1.39 -8.13 1.28
C LEU A 46 1.45 -9.27 0.28
N ILE A 47 1.31 -8.94 -1.01
CA ILE A 47 1.51 -9.88 -2.12
C ILE A 47 2.84 -9.56 -2.78
N PRO A 48 3.85 -10.43 -2.69
CA PRO A 48 5.08 -10.28 -3.45
C PRO A 48 4.85 -10.60 -4.94
N LEU A 49 5.61 -9.94 -5.82
CA LEU A 49 5.52 -10.14 -7.28
C LEU A 49 5.62 -11.61 -7.72
N ASN A 50 6.38 -12.42 -7.00
CA ASN A 50 6.61 -13.83 -7.35
C ASN A 50 5.34 -14.65 -7.29
N GLU A 51 4.44 -14.31 -6.37
CA GLU A 51 3.17 -15.02 -6.21
C GLU A 51 2.23 -14.73 -7.37
N LEU A 52 2.43 -13.63 -8.10
CA LEU A 52 1.67 -13.35 -9.32
C LEU A 52 2.04 -14.29 -10.47
N ASN A 53 3.22 -14.92 -10.44
CA ASN A 53 3.66 -15.85 -11.48
C ASN A 53 2.87 -17.16 -11.51
N VAL A 54 2.09 -17.43 -10.46
CA VAL A 54 1.23 -18.63 -10.38
C VAL A 54 0.00 -18.46 -11.29
N ALA A 55 -0.41 -17.22 -11.56
CA ALA A 55 -1.49 -16.95 -12.49
C ALA A 55 -1.06 -17.13 -13.96
N PRO A 56 -1.97 -17.58 -14.84
CA PRO A 56 -1.69 -17.64 -16.27
C PRO A 56 -1.57 -16.24 -16.90
N ASP A 57 -0.95 -16.16 -18.07
CA ASP A 57 -0.82 -14.92 -18.83
C ASP A 57 -2.19 -14.31 -19.17
N GLY A 58 -2.32 -13.00 -19.10
CA GLY A 58 -3.57 -12.28 -19.39
C GLY A 58 -4.67 -12.41 -18.32
N ALA A 59 -4.40 -13.06 -17.19
CA ALA A 59 -5.40 -13.28 -16.16
C ALA A 59 -5.78 -12.01 -15.39
N ASP A 60 -7.04 -12.00 -14.92
CA ASP A 60 -7.53 -11.06 -13.92
C ASP A 60 -7.15 -11.57 -12.52
N VAL A 61 -6.20 -10.90 -11.88
CA VAL A 61 -5.58 -11.35 -10.63
C VAL A 61 -6.09 -10.50 -9.47
N ASP A 62 -6.81 -11.15 -8.56
CA ASP A 62 -7.17 -10.63 -7.24
C ASP A 62 -6.70 -11.62 -6.16
N TRP A 63 -6.84 -11.29 -4.87
CA TRP A 63 -6.48 -12.17 -3.76
C TRP A 63 -7.11 -13.57 -3.90
N ALA A 64 -8.43 -13.64 -4.14
CA ALA A 64 -9.14 -14.90 -4.27
C ALA A 64 -8.67 -15.71 -5.50
N ALA A 65 -8.35 -15.03 -6.60
CA ALA A 65 -7.83 -15.69 -7.80
C ALA A 65 -6.45 -16.30 -7.54
N LEU A 66 -5.56 -15.58 -6.85
CA LEU A 66 -4.24 -16.10 -6.47
C LEU A 66 -4.33 -17.29 -5.52
N GLU A 67 -5.24 -17.23 -4.55
CA GLU A 67 -5.50 -18.35 -3.64
C GLU A 67 -6.00 -19.58 -4.41
N TYR A 68 -6.89 -19.39 -5.39
CA TYR A 68 -7.36 -20.46 -6.27
C TYR A 68 -6.23 -21.07 -7.13
N TYR A 69 -5.35 -20.23 -7.68
CA TYR A 69 -4.20 -20.70 -8.46
C TYR A 69 -3.12 -21.37 -7.59
N GLY A 70 -3.22 -21.29 -6.25
CA GLY A 70 -2.30 -21.94 -5.32
C GLY A 70 -1.10 -21.10 -4.91
N ALA A 71 -1.22 -19.77 -4.98
CA ALA A 71 -0.22 -18.86 -4.42
C ALA A 71 -0.07 -19.07 -2.90
N LYS A 72 1.16 -18.99 -2.39
CA LYS A 72 1.47 -19.19 -0.97
C LYS A 72 1.23 -17.91 -0.17
N LEU A 73 -0.03 -17.49 -0.16
CA LEU A 73 -0.49 -16.31 0.55
C LEU A 73 -0.67 -16.60 2.06
N GLY A 74 -0.76 -15.51 2.84
CA GLY A 74 -1.12 -15.59 4.25
C GLY A 74 -2.62 -15.89 4.43
N LYS A 75 -3.10 -15.82 5.68
CA LYS A 75 -4.53 -15.88 5.94
C LYS A 75 -5.18 -14.56 5.56
N HIS A 76 -6.21 -14.61 4.72
CA HIS A 76 -7.05 -13.44 4.45
C HIS A 76 -7.76 -12.99 5.73
N ARG A 77 -7.62 -11.70 6.07
CA ARG A 77 -8.32 -11.07 7.18
C ARG A 77 -9.37 -10.10 6.64
N ARG A 78 -10.63 -10.32 7.01
CA ARG A 78 -11.73 -9.41 6.66
C ARG A 78 -11.39 -7.96 7.05
N LEU A 79 -11.57 -7.03 6.11
CA LEU A 79 -11.24 -5.59 6.22
C LEU A 79 -9.75 -5.23 6.16
N HIS A 80 -8.85 -6.18 5.88
CA HIS A 80 -7.45 -5.87 5.63
C HIS A 80 -7.22 -5.60 4.14
N PRO A 81 -6.72 -4.40 3.78
CA PRO A 81 -6.46 -4.08 2.38
C PRO A 81 -5.23 -4.86 1.88
N VAL A 82 -5.27 -5.24 0.63
CA VAL A 82 -4.18 -5.96 -0.05
C VAL A 82 -3.23 -4.99 -0.74
N LYS A 83 -1.92 -5.19 -0.58
CA LYS A 83 -0.88 -4.39 -1.23
C LYS A 83 0.11 -5.27 -2.00
N VAL A 84 0.31 -4.94 -3.27
CA VAL A 84 1.32 -5.60 -4.11
C VAL A 84 2.67 -4.93 -3.93
N VAL A 85 3.69 -5.73 -3.63
CA VAL A 85 5.01 -5.27 -3.23
C VAL A 85 6.12 -5.84 -4.11
N GLY A 86 7.06 -4.98 -4.47
CA GLY A 86 8.25 -5.33 -5.23
C GLY A 86 9.53 -5.36 -4.37
N PRO A 87 10.70 -5.60 -4.98
CA PRO A 87 11.97 -5.86 -4.28
C PRO A 87 12.50 -4.68 -3.46
N SER A 88 12.01 -3.46 -3.72
CA SER A 88 12.47 -2.25 -3.02
C SER A 88 12.17 -2.26 -1.52
N ILE A 89 11.15 -3.00 -1.07
CA ILE A 89 10.80 -3.12 0.35
C ILE A 89 11.79 -4.02 1.08
N SER A 90 12.36 -3.53 2.18
CA SER A 90 13.42 -4.20 2.95
C SER A 90 13.11 -5.65 3.36
N ILE A 91 11.84 -5.98 3.61
CA ILE A 91 11.42 -7.36 3.97
C ILE A 91 11.58 -8.33 2.79
N TYR A 92 11.45 -7.83 1.55
CA TYR A 92 11.49 -8.62 0.32
C TYR A 92 12.78 -8.46 -0.48
N ARG A 93 13.62 -7.48 -0.15
CA ARG A 93 14.91 -7.22 -0.81
C ARG A 93 15.82 -8.46 -0.89
N ASN A 94 15.77 -9.32 0.12
CA ASN A 94 16.61 -10.52 0.23
C ASN A 94 15.83 -11.84 0.09
N ARG A 95 14.55 -11.80 -0.30
CA ARG A 95 13.72 -13.01 -0.47
C ARG A 95 13.62 -13.41 -1.95
N GLY A 96 14.54 -14.25 -2.41
CA GLY A 96 14.40 -15.03 -3.65
C GLY A 96 14.12 -14.25 -4.94
N SER A 97 13.64 -14.95 -5.98
CA SER A 97 13.46 -14.42 -7.34
C SER A 97 12.37 -13.35 -7.42
N THR A 98 12.67 -12.07 -7.19
CA THR A 98 11.67 -10.99 -7.12
C THR A 98 11.09 -10.54 -8.48
N GLN A 99 11.18 -11.40 -9.49
CA GLN A 99 10.88 -11.07 -10.88
C GLN A 99 9.52 -11.61 -11.27
N LEU A 100 8.75 -10.77 -11.97
CA LEU A 100 7.49 -11.12 -12.60
C LEU A 100 7.81 -11.66 -14.00
N THR A 101 7.42 -12.90 -14.29
CA THR A 101 7.63 -13.57 -15.60
C THR A 101 6.37 -13.59 -16.44
N THR A 102 5.21 -13.69 -15.80
CA THR A 102 3.89 -13.72 -16.44
C THR A 102 3.56 -12.37 -17.07
N LYS A 103 2.96 -12.40 -18.26
CA LYS A 103 2.67 -11.24 -19.10
C LYS A 103 1.20 -10.84 -19.04
N ASP A 104 0.94 -9.56 -19.33
CA ASP A 104 -0.38 -8.98 -19.56
C ASP A 104 -1.38 -9.17 -18.39
N LEU A 105 -0.89 -9.29 -17.16
CA LEU A 105 -1.74 -9.47 -15.98
C LEU A 105 -2.55 -8.21 -15.65
N THR A 106 -3.84 -8.39 -15.40
CA THR A 106 -4.70 -7.34 -14.83
C THR A 106 -4.81 -7.54 -13.33
N VAL A 107 -3.94 -6.88 -12.57
CA VAL A 107 -3.85 -7.05 -11.11
C VAL A 107 -4.79 -6.07 -10.43
N LYS A 108 -5.67 -6.56 -9.55
CA LYS A 108 -6.61 -5.79 -8.73
C LYS A 108 -6.11 -5.80 -7.28
N ALA A 109 -5.82 -4.62 -6.71
CA ALA A 109 -5.35 -4.50 -5.33
C ALA A 109 -5.62 -3.10 -4.75
N HIS A 110 -5.48 -2.93 -3.43
CA HIS A 110 -5.76 -1.64 -2.77
C HIS A 110 -4.61 -0.64 -2.87
N SER A 111 -3.39 -1.14 -3.02
CA SER A 111 -2.19 -0.32 -3.08
C SER A 111 -1.09 -1.08 -3.80
N TYR A 112 -0.22 -0.33 -4.48
CA TYR A 112 0.98 -0.86 -5.12
C TYR A 112 2.21 -0.13 -4.59
N SER A 113 3.32 -0.84 -4.47
CA SER A 113 4.63 -0.18 -4.43
C SER A 113 4.99 0.32 -5.83
N LYS A 114 5.69 1.46 -5.92
CA LYS A 114 6.13 2.01 -7.22
C LYS A 114 6.91 0.99 -8.05
N SER A 115 7.82 0.25 -7.41
CA SER A 115 8.60 -0.81 -8.06
C SER A 115 7.73 -1.96 -8.59
N ALA A 116 6.67 -2.33 -7.87
CA ALA A 116 5.77 -3.40 -8.32
C ALA A 116 4.93 -2.95 -9.52
N ALA A 117 4.34 -1.77 -9.45
CA ALA A 117 3.53 -1.23 -10.54
C ALA A 117 4.36 -1.11 -11.82
N ARG A 118 5.60 -0.59 -11.73
CA ARG A 118 6.53 -0.56 -12.86
C ARG A 118 6.81 -1.94 -13.46
N ALA A 119 7.04 -2.95 -12.62
CA ALA A 119 7.30 -4.31 -13.10
C ALA A 119 6.08 -4.93 -13.81
N ILE A 120 4.88 -4.71 -13.28
CA ILE A 120 3.62 -5.19 -13.89
C ILE A 120 3.41 -4.51 -15.25
N ILE A 121 3.55 -3.19 -15.31
CA ILE A 121 3.37 -2.40 -16.54
C ILE A 121 4.44 -2.74 -17.59
N ALA A 122 5.69 -2.95 -17.16
CA ALA A 122 6.77 -3.36 -18.06
C ALA A 122 6.50 -4.71 -18.75
N ASN A 123 5.73 -5.59 -18.12
CA ASN A 123 5.28 -6.87 -18.68
C ASN A 123 3.93 -6.78 -19.43
N GLY A 124 3.45 -5.57 -19.74
CA GLY A 124 2.20 -5.33 -20.46
C GLY A 124 0.93 -5.37 -19.61
N GLY A 125 1.07 -5.56 -18.28
CA GLY A 125 -0.05 -5.66 -17.35
C GLY A 125 -0.66 -4.31 -16.94
N LYS A 126 -1.78 -4.39 -16.22
CA LYS A 126 -2.53 -3.24 -15.68
C LYS A 126 -2.67 -3.33 -14.17
N CYS A 127 -2.62 -2.19 -13.49
CA CYS A 127 -2.77 -2.10 -12.04
C CYS A 127 -4.07 -1.38 -11.67
N LEU A 128 -5.09 -2.12 -11.22
CA LEU A 128 -6.40 -1.58 -10.85
C LEU A 128 -6.51 -1.40 -9.33
N LEU A 129 -6.82 -0.17 -8.90
CA LEU A 129 -6.99 0.17 -7.48
C LEU A 129 -8.38 -0.17 -6.97
N LEU A 130 -8.45 -0.97 -5.91
CA LEU A 130 -9.67 -1.34 -5.21
C LEU A 130 -10.00 -0.36 -4.07
N GLN A 131 -11.30 -0.19 -3.78
CA GLN A 131 -11.77 0.65 -2.68
C GLN A 131 -11.53 -0.06 -1.32
N PRO A 132 -10.77 0.53 -0.37
CA PRO A 132 -10.36 -0.12 0.89
C PRO A 132 -11.48 -0.68 1.78
N ARG A 133 -12.73 -0.24 1.60
CA ARG A 133 -13.87 -0.70 2.40
C ARG A 133 -14.75 -1.72 1.69
N THR A 134 -14.80 -1.66 0.36
CA THR A 134 -15.73 -2.44 -0.45
C THR A 134 -15.04 -3.63 -1.10
N MET A 135 -13.70 -3.66 -1.11
CA MET A 135 -12.80 -4.70 -1.63
C MET A 135 -12.96 -4.99 -3.14
N ASP A 136 -14.18 -4.99 -3.68
CA ASP A 136 -14.45 -5.43 -5.06
C ASP A 136 -14.55 -4.25 -6.05
N LYS A 137 -14.82 -3.05 -5.53
CA LYS A 137 -15.03 -1.87 -6.38
C LYS A 137 -13.71 -1.28 -6.85
N VAL A 138 -13.47 -1.33 -8.16
CA VAL A 138 -12.36 -0.62 -8.81
C VAL A 138 -12.62 0.89 -8.79
N VAL A 139 -11.67 1.63 -8.25
CA VAL A 139 -11.70 3.09 -8.09
C VAL A 139 -10.95 3.79 -9.21
N GLY A 140 -9.92 3.14 -9.76
CA GLY A 140 -9.12 3.70 -10.85
C GLY A 140 -7.94 2.80 -11.21
N GLU A 141 -7.12 3.27 -12.14
CA GLU A 141 -5.89 2.62 -12.55
C GLU A 141 -4.69 3.35 -11.92
N TYR A 142 -3.70 2.59 -11.46
CA TYR A 142 -2.47 3.12 -10.87
C TYR A 142 -1.32 2.98 -11.84
N ASP A 143 -0.75 4.11 -12.24
CA ASP A 143 0.49 4.18 -12.99
C ASP A 143 1.44 5.10 -12.21
N PRO A 144 2.68 4.67 -11.86
CA PRO A 144 3.61 5.53 -11.15
C PRO A 144 4.32 6.56 -12.03
N ASP A 145 4.35 6.37 -13.35
CA ASP A 145 5.14 7.15 -14.30
C ASP A 145 4.28 7.99 -15.27
N SER A 146 2.95 7.88 -15.22
CA SER A 146 2.06 8.69 -16.07
C SER A 146 2.10 10.18 -15.72
N GLU A 147 1.90 11.07 -16.69
CA GLU A 147 1.85 12.52 -16.44
C GLU A 147 0.52 12.95 -15.79
N ASP A 148 -0.52 12.12 -15.89
CA ASP A 148 -1.86 12.35 -15.35
C ASP A 148 -1.90 12.21 -13.81
N PRO A 149 -2.11 13.29 -13.04
CA PRO A 149 -2.10 13.22 -11.57
C PRO A 149 -3.24 12.36 -11.00
N SER A 150 -4.30 12.11 -11.78
CA SER A 150 -5.43 11.26 -11.40
C SER A 150 -5.06 9.78 -11.32
N LYS A 151 -4.09 9.32 -12.12
CA LYS A 151 -3.58 7.94 -12.14
C LYS A 151 -2.43 7.73 -11.14
N ASN A 152 -1.69 8.79 -10.82
CA ASN A 152 -0.53 8.72 -9.91
C ASN A 152 -0.88 8.97 -8.43
N SER A 153 -2.04 9.56 -8.12
CA SER A 153 -2.43 9.90 -6.75
C SER A 153 -3.39 8.87 -6.17
N ILE A 154 -3.12 8.43 -4.92
CA ILE A 154 -4.13 7.76 -4.09
C ILE A 154 -5.38 8.63 -4.17
N PRO A 155 -6.57 8.08 -4.52
CA PRO A 155 -7.76 8.87 -4.73
C PRO A 155 -7.97 9.75 -3.51
N ARG A 156 -7.77 11.06 -3.68
CA ARG A 156 -7.97 12.03 -2.61
C ARG A 156 -9.39 11.85 -2.14
N ARG A 157 -9.56 11.51 -0.87
CA ARG A 157 -10.86 11.51 -0.22
C ARG A 157 -11.41 12.92 -0.37
N TYR A 158 -12.27 13.16 -1.35
CA TYR A 158 -13.01 14.41 -1.44
C TYR A 158 -13.98 14.41 -0.25
N VAL A 159 -13.56 14.94 0.89
CA VAL A 159 -14.51 15.43 1.89
C VAL A 159 -15.01 16.75 1.34
N TYR A 160 -16.01 16.68 0.46
CA TYR A 160 -16.68 17.86 -0.03
C TYR A 160 -17.92 18.11 0.82
N ARG A 161 -17.79 19.03 1.78
CA ARG A 161 -18.92 19.82 2.29
C ARG A 161 -18.74 21.25 1.79
N GLY A 162 -19.20 21.53 0.58
CA GLY A 162 -19.33 22.91 0.06
C GLY A 162 -18.41 23.29 -1.10
N ARG A 163 -18.71 24.42 -1.74
CA ARG A 163 -18.21 24.93 -3.04
C ARG A 163 -16.74 24.61 -3.41
N LEU A 164 -16.49 24.32 -4.69
CA LEU A 164 -15.16 24.17 -5.31
C LEU A 164 -14.19 25.29 -4.87
N PRO A 165 -12.89 25.04 -4.65
CA PRO A 165 -11.91 26.09 -4.37
C PRO A 165 -11.94 27.21 -5.42
N ARG A 166 -11.91 28.49 -4.99
CA ARG A 166 -12.03 29.67 -5.87
C ARG A 166 -11.06 29.67 -7.07
N ALA A 167 -9.86 29.11 -6.89
CA ALA A 167 -8.86 28.98 -7.96
C ALA A 167 -9.36 28.09 -9.12
N LEU A 168 -10.04 26.99 -8.82
CA LEU A 168 -10.60 26.09 -9.82
C LEU A 168 -11.87 26.67 -10.46
N GLN A 169 -12.69 27.39 -9.67
CA GLN A 169 -13.85 28.12 -10.22
C GLN A 169 -13.43 29.15 -11.27
N LYS A 170 -12.39 29.95 -10.98
CA LYS A 170 -11.85 30.94 -11.93
C LYS A 170 -11.32 30.28 -13.21
N LYS A 171 -10.62 29.15 -13.10
CA LYS A 171 -10.14 28.39 -14.26
C LYS A 171 -11.28 27.85 -15.12
N ALA A 172 -12.34 27.32 -14.50
CA ALA A 172 -13.51 26.81 -15.23
C ALA A 172 -14.30 27.91 -15.95
N VAL A 173 -14.47 29.08 -15.33
CA VAL A 173 -15.11 30.25 -15.97
C VAL A 173 -14.29 30.77 -17.15
N ALA A 174 -12.97 30.87 -16.99
CA ALA A 174 -12.08 31.28 -18.08
C ALA A 174 -12.11 30.29 -19.26
N ALA A 175 -12.13 28.98 -18.98
CA ALA A 175 -12.25 27.94 -20.00
C ALA A 175 -13.58 28.02 -20.76
N ARG A 176 -14.71 28.21 -20.07
CA ARG A 176 -16.02 28.44 -20.70
C ARG A 176 -16.05 29.69 -21.58
N LYS A 177 -15.42 30.78 -21.12
CA LYS A 177 -15.35 32.02 -21.87
C LYS A 177 -14.53 31.86 -23.16
N ARG A 178 -13.41 31.13 -23.10
CA ARG A 178 -12.59 30.79 -24.28
C ARG A 178 -13.35 29.91 -25.27
N GLN A 179 -13.98 28.84 -24.80
CA GLN A 179 -14.80 27.96 -25.65
C GLN A 179 -15.95 28.71 -26.33
N MET A 180 -16.59 29.65 -25.61
CA MET A 180 -17.65 30.48 -26.19
C MET A 180 -17.09 31.45 -27.24
N GLN A 181 -15.92 32.05 -27.00
CA GLN A 181 -15.26 32.93 -27.97
C GLN A 181 -14.81 32.17 -29.22
N GLU A 182 -14.26 30.96 -29.05
CA GLU A 182 -13.89 30.06 -30.13
C GLU A 182 -15.12 29.61 -30.93
N ALA A 183 -16.20 29.23 -30.26
CA ALA A 183 -17.45 28.84 -30.94
C ALA A 183 -18.08 30.00 -31.73
N VAL A 184 -18.04 31.22 -31.19
CA VAL A 184 -18.52 32.42 -31.89
C VAL A 184 -17.62 32.77 -33.09
N ALA A 185 -16.30 32.61 -32.95
CA ALA A 185 -15.35 32.85 -34.05
C ALA A 185 -15.44 31.79 -35.16
N VAL A 186 -15.87 30.57 -34.85
CA VAL A 186 -16.11 29.49 -35.83
C VAL A 186 -17.48 29.66 -36.53
N ALA A 187 -18.43 30.34 -35.88
CA ALA A 187 -19.77 30.59 -36.42
C ALA A 187 -19.89 31.89 -37.24
N ALA A 188 -18.84 32.72 -37.27
CA ALA A 188 -18.74 33.97 -38.03
C ALA A 188 -17.84 33.78 -39.26
#